data_AF-A0A0F9PU52-F1
#
_entry.id   AF-A0A0F9PU52-F1
#
_cell.length_a   1.000
_cell.length_b   1.000
_cell.length_c   1.000
_cell.angle_alpha   90.00
_cell.angle_beta   90.00
_cell.angle_gamma   90.00
#
_symmetry.space_group_name_H-M   'P 1'
#
loop_
_entity.id
_entity.type
_entity.pdbx_description
1 polymer ?
#
loop_
_entity_poly.entity_id
_entity_poly.type
_entity_poly.pdbx_seq_one_letter_code
_entity_poly.pdbx_strand_id
1 'polypeptide(L)'
;LEPLVTEEPESSFTSLAPFVNDYFVSGRRRLSEDVFPSGFYKFSRRSFIEPDLYVIGLIFVFREDQNTFLKGYETCAAVRMQSLPTTREVREFRGIILQQEEGIAIIASRKRAMTSSFNYLHRVASFDNNFWVGYITRTVPESSVDLRVTRLVYEYIPQNTSSVLQAARAKGFYTVEQLAPFHRRLLRPDVNFA
;
A
#
# COMPACT_ATOMS: atom_id res chain seq x y z
N LEU A 1 -6.43 -49.50 18.92
CA LEU A 1 -5.29 -48.57 19.04
C LEU A 1 -4.85 -48.26 17.62
N GLU A 2 -5.41 -47.20 17.07
CA GLU A 2 -5.14 -46.71 15.72
C GLU A 2 -3.94 -45.76 15.81
N PRO A 3 -2.95 -45.82 14.90
CA PRO A 3 -1.79 -44.96 15.01
C PRO A 3 -2.15 -43.51 14.63
N LEU A 4 -1.83 -42.59 15.54
CA LEU A 4 -1.88 -41.15 15.30
C LEU A 4 -0.98 -40.81 14.11
N VAL A 5 -1.57 -40.29 13.05
CA VAL A 5 -0.85 -39.62 11.97
C VAL A 5 -0.14 -38.41 12.60
N THR A 6 1.18 -38.47 12.68
CA THR A 6 2.01 -37.30 12.90
C THR A 6 1.80 -36.34 11.73
N GLU A 7 1.08 -35.24 11.98
CA GLU A 7 1.03 -34.10 11.07
C GLU A 7 2.45 -33.53 10.94
N GLU A 8 3.04 -33.66 9.76
CA GLU A 8 4.22 -32.88 9.39
C GLU A 8 3.82 -31.40 9.30
N PRO A 9 4.69 -30.46 9.71
CA PRO A 9 4.37 -29.05 9.65
C PRO A 9 4.16 -28.64 8.20
N GLU A 10 2.97 -28.09 7.88
CA GLU A 10 2.66 -27.46 6.60
C GLU A 10 3.59 -26.27 6.34
N SER A 11 4.80 -26.58 5.86
CA SER A 11 5.73 -25.64 5.27
C SER A 11 5.54 -25.68 3.77
N SER A 12 4.66 -24.83 3.25
CA SER A 12 4.98 -23.96 2.11
C SER A 12 3.73 -23.25 1.59
N PHE A 13 3.63 -21.95 1.84
CA PHE A 13 2.86 -21.03 0.98
C PHE A 13 3.56 -20.83 -0.39
N THR A 14 4.18 -21.89 -0.92
CA THR A 14 5.17 -21.83 -2.00
C THR A 14 4.77 -22.74 -3.16
N SER A 15 3.53 -22.63 -3.62
CA SER A 15 3.25 -22.61 -5.06
C SER A 15 1.82 -22.11 -5.28
N LEU A 16 1.64 -21.19 -6.22
CA LEU A 16 0.35 -21.14 -6.90
C LEU A 16 0.13 -22.52 -7.52
N ALA A 17 -1.10 -23.04 -7.43
CA ALA A 17 -1.45 -24.34 -7.99
C ALA A 17 -0.90 -24.48 -9.42
N PRO A 18 -0.38 -25.66 -9.84
CA PRO A 18 0.16 -25.89 -11.18
C PRO A 18 -0.67 -25.29 -12.31
N PHE A 19 -1.99 -25.29 -12.13
CA PHE A 19 -3.01 -24.72 -13.01
C PHE A 19 -2.71 -23.29 -13.52
N VAL A 20 -2.12 -22.40 -12.70
CA VAL A 20 -1.95 -20.99 -13.08
C VAL A 20 -0.50 -20.54 -13.28
N ASN A 21 0.46 -21.46 -13.20
CA ASN A 21 1.89 -21.11 -13.19
C ASN A 21 2.37 -20.42 -14.47
N ASP A 22 1.82 -20.78 -15.63
CA ASP A 22 2.17 -20.17 -16.92
C ASP A 22 1.40 -18.87 -17.19
N TYR A 23 0.45 -18.51 -16.33
CA TYR A 23 -0.34 -17.29 -16.43
C TYR A 23 0.18 -16.20 -15.50
N PHE A 24 0.72 -16.59 -14.34
CA PHE A 24 1.37 -15.69 -13.40
C PHE A 24 2.89 -15.87 -13.43
N VAL A 25 3.49 -15.87 -14.63
CA VAL A 25 4.94 -16.04 -14.84
C VAL A 25 5.76 -14.98 -14.06
N SER A 26 5.16 -13.83 -13.73
CA SER A 26 5.73 -12.81 -12.83
C SER A 26 5.67 -13.18 -11.33
N GLY A 27 4.74 -14.04 -10.91
CA GLY A 27 4.56 -14.48 -9.53
C GLY A 27 5.69 -15.36 -8.98
N ARG A 28 6.59 -15.85 -9.84
CA ARG A 28 7.79 -16.60 -9.44
C ARG A 28 9.05 -15.74 -9.34
N ARG A 29 9.06 -14.52 -9.90
CA ARG A 29 10.22 -13.64 -9.81
C ARG A 29 10.04 -12.74 -8.59
N ARG A 30 10.90 -12.97 -7.59
CA ARG A 30 11.10 -12.05 -6.47
C ARG A 30 11.19 -10.63 -7.03
N LEU A 31 10.29 -9.75 -6.57
CA LEU A 31 10.29 -8.34 -6.94
C LEU A 31 11.68 -7.75 -6.64
N SER A 32 12.39 -7.28 -7.67
CA SER A 32 13.75 -6.76 -7.52
C SER A 32 13.78 -5.53 -6.61
N GLU A 33 14.82 -5.42 -5.78
CA GLU A 33 15.11 -4.20 -5.00
C GLU A 33 15.26 -2.99 -5.93
N ASP A 34 15.76 -3.19 -7.16
CA ASP A 34 15.89 -2.13 -8.16
C ASP A 34 14.55 -1.63 -8.69
N VAL A 35 13.47 -2.41 -8.58
CA VAL A 35 12.11 -2.06 -9.04
C VAL A 35 11.30 -1.44 -7.91
N PHE A 36 11.39 -1.99 -6.70
CA PHE A 36 10.71 -1.47 -5.52
C PHE A 36 11.52 -1.77 -4.25
N PRO A 37 12.40 -0.84 -3.81
CA PRO A 37 13.28 -1.07 -2.68
C PRO A 37 12.57 -1.41 -1.36
N SER A 38 13.18 -2.22 -0.52
CA SER A 38 12.80 -2.36 0.89
C SER A 38 13.08 -1.03 1.63
N GLY A 39 12.22 -0.70 2.58
CA GLY A 39 12.37 0.50 3.41
C GLY A 39 11.07 1.27 3.60
N PHE A 40 11.20 2.48 4.12
CA PHE A 40 10.08 3.38 4.37
C PHE A 40 9.67 4.14 3.12
N TYR A 41 8.35 4.22 2.92
CA TYR A 41 7.73 5.05 1.90
C TYR A 41 6.71 5.97 2.51
N LYS A 42 6.77 7.25 2.14
CA LYS A 42 5.67 8.18 2.35
C LYS A 42 4.68 8.01 1.21
N PHE A 43 3.40 7.95 1.51
CA PHE A 43 2.37 7.96 0.48
C PHE A 43 1.42 9.14 0.62
N SER A 44 0.83 9.54 -0.49
CA SER A 44 -0.26 10.52 -0.52
C SER A 44 -1.39 10.08 -1.44
N ARG A 45 -2.63 10.36 -1.07
CA ARG A 45 -3.83 10.18 -1.92
C ARG A 45 -4.96 11.10 -1.49
N ARG A 46 -5.96 11.33 -2.34
CA ARG A 46 -7.23 11.95 -1.90
C ARG A 46 -7.89 11.06 -0.85
N SER A 47 -8.54 11.67 0.13
CA SER A 47 -9.30 10.95 1.14
C SER A 47 -10.53 10.30 0.50
N PHE A 48 -10.90 9.13 1.03
CA PHE A 48 -12.12 8.44 0.63
C PHE A 48 -13.33 8.87 1.49
N ILE A 49 -13.09 9.69 2.51
CA ILE A 49 -14.09 10.15 3.48
C ILE A 49 -14.35 11.65 3.28
N GLU A 50 -13.30 12.43 3.01
CA GLU A 50 -13.37 13.89 2.87
C GLU A 50 -12.78 14.32 1.53
N PRO A 51 -13.59 14.54 0.48
CA PRO A 51 -13.10 14.74 -0.88
C PRO A 51 -12.07 15.86 -1.05
N ASP A 52 -12.15 16.90 -0.21
CA ASP A 52 -11.27 18.07 -0.25
C ASP A 52 -9.94 17.87 0.49
N LEU A 53 -9.78 16.75 1.21
CA LEU A 53 -8.59 16.43 1.96
C LEU A 53 -7.77 15.32 1.32
N TYR A 54 -6.47 15.37 1.57
CA TYR A 54 -5.48 14.39 1.16
C TYR A 54 -4.91 13.70 2.39
N VAL A 55 -4.74 12.39 2.32
CA VAL A 55 -4.10 11.59 3.35
C VAL A 55 -2.62 11.49 3.04
N ILE A 56 -1.77 11.84 4.01
CA ILE A 56 -0.35 11.47 4.02
C ILE A 56 -0.14 10.35 5.04
N GLY A 57 0.50 9.28 4.61
CA GLY A 57 0.84 8.14 5.45
C GLY A 57 2.26 7.65 5.25
N LEU A 58 2.67 6.70 6.10
CA LEU A 58 3.97 6.06 6.07
C LEU A 58 3.76 4.55 6.11
N ILE A 59 4.44 3.85 5.21
CA ILE A 59 4.52 2.39 5.20
C ILE A 59 5.97 1.96 5.30
N PHE A 60 6.17 0.72 5.75
CA PHE A 60 7.43 0.02 5.71
C PHE A 60 7.28 -1.20 4.80
N VAL A 61 8.17 -1.31 3.82
CA VAL A 61 8.24 -2.38 2.85
C VAL A 61 9.42 -3.27 3.21
N PHE A 62 9.22 -4.57 3.23
CA PHE A 62 10.26 -5.55 3.55
C PHE A 62 10.05 -6.83 2.76
N ARG A 63 11.11 -7.62 2.64
CA ARG A 63 11.09 -8.92 1.98
C ARG A 63 11.29 -10.02 3.01
N GLU A 64 10.54 -11.09 2.85
CA GLU A 64 10.66 -12.31 3.62
C GLU A 64 10.46 -13.47 2.63
N ASP A 65 11.46 -14.35 2.55
CA ASP A 65 11.62 -15.35 1.51
C ASP A 65 11.54 -14.76 0.09
N GLN A 66 10.59 -15.24 -0.72
CA GLN A 66 10.36 -14.79 -2.10
C GLN A 66 9.31 -13.67 -2.19
N ASN A 67 8.73 -13.28 -1.06
CA ASN A 67 7.61 -12.35 -1.02
C ASN A 67 8.07 -10.94 -0.62
N THR A 68 7.33 -9.95 -1.11
CA THR A 68 7.47 -8.55 -0.67
C THR A 68 6.21 -8.14 0.06
N PHE A 69 6.38 -7.61 1.27
CA PHE A 69 5.31 -7.22 2.14
C PHE A 69 5.37 -5.74 2.45
N LEU A 70 4.23 -5.20 2.87
CA LEU A 70 4.17 -3.91 3.51
C LEU A 70 3.45 -3.98 4.84
N LYS A 71 3.80 -3.03 5.70
CA LYS A 71 3.11 -2.73 6.94
C LYS A 71 2.95 -1.24 7.09
N GLY A 72 1.77 -0.80 7.50
CA GLY A 72 1.48 0.60 7.76
C GLY A 72 0.46 0.78 8.88
N TYR A 73 0.21 2.04 9.21
CA TYR A 73 -0.82 2.39 10.19
C TYR A 73 -1.60 3.57 9.69
N GLU A 74 -2.93 3.44 9.74
CA GLU A 74 -3.85 4.57 9.59
C GLU A 74 -3.54 5.68 10.59
N THR A 75 -3.91 6.91 10.27
CA THR A 75 -3.74 8.05 11.18
C THR A 75 -4.76 7.95 12.31
N CYS A 76 -4.43 8.48 13.50
CA CYS A 76 -5.40 8.55 14.60
C CYS A 76 -6.65 9.36 14.20
N ALA A 77 -6.45 10.41 13.39
CA ALA A 77 -7.55 11.21 12.85
C ALA A 77 -8.47 10.36 11.96
N ALA A 78 -7.92 9.58 11.02
CA ALA A 78 -8.69 8.78 10.08
C ALA A 78 -9.54 7.70 10.75
N VAL A 79 -9.01 7.05 11.80
CA VAL A 79 -9.79 6.06 12.56
C VAL A 79 -10.83 6.71 13.47
N ARG A 80 -10.56 7.90 14.04
CA ARG A 80 -11.55 8.66 14.82
C ARG A 80 -12.73 9.12 13.96
N MET A 81 -12.48 9.52 12.71
CA MET A 81 -13.54 9.88 11.76
C MET A 81 -14.48 8.72 11.44
N GLN A 82 -14.02 7.47 11.62
CA GLN A 82 -14.83 6.26 11.49
C GLN A 82 -15.40 5.79 12.83
N SER A 83 -15.30 6.59 13.90
CA SER A 83 -15.69 6.22 15.26
C SER A 83 -15.00 4.94 15.77
N LEU A 84 -13.77 4.68 15.33
CA LEU A 84 -12.98 3.51 15.71
C LEU A 84 -11.94 3.85 16.79
N PRO A 85 -11.56 2.88 17.66
CA PRO A 85 -10.48 3.08 18.62
C PRO A 85 -9.14 3.42 17.95
N THR A 86 -8.35 4.30 18.58
CA THR A 86 -7.02 4.69 18.09
C THR A 86 -5.91 3.71 18.47
N THR A 87 -6.26 2.49 18.87
CA THR A 87 -5.29 1.46 19.27
C THR A 87 -4.44 1.03 18.07
N ARG A 88 -3.26 0.50 18.36
CA ARG A 88 -2.30 0.08 17.33
C ARG A 88 -2.90 -0.98 16.42
N GLU A 89 -3.62 -1.92 17.00
CA GLU A 89 -4.19 -3.10 16.35
C GLU A 89 -5.27 -2.73 15.34
N VAL A 90 -6.07 -1.70 15.64
CA VAL A 90 -7.15 -1.20 14.75
C VAL A 90 -6.59 -0.40 13.58
N ARG A 91 -5.49 0.31 13.82
CA ARG A 91 -4.85 1.18 12.82
C ARG A 91 -3.95 0.40 11.86
N GLU A 92 -3.41 -0.74 12.29
CA GLU A 92 -2.46 -1.51 11.51
C GLU A 92 -3.12 -2.10 10.25
N PHE A 93 -2.45 -1.93 9.12
CA PHE A 93 -2.73 -2.64 7.90
C PHE A 93 -1.46 -3.33 7.40
N ARG A 94 -1.64 -4.46 6.72
CA ARG A 94 -0.57 -5.24 6.11
C ARG A 94 -0.96 -5.56 4.67
N GLY A 95 0.04 -5.82 3.83
CA GLY A 95 -0.23 -6.18 2.45
C GLY A 95 0.89 -6.96 1.80
N ILE A 96 0.57 -7.58 0.67
CA ILE A 96 1.51 -8.22 -0.24
C ILE A 96 1.70 -7.34 -1.47
N ILE A 97 2.92 -7.34 -2.00
CA ILE A 97 3.32 -6.61 -3.20
C ILE A 97 3.78 -7.61 -4.24
N LEU A 98 3.23 -7.50 -5.45
CA LEU A 98 3.48 -8.37 -6.58
C LEU A 98 3.94 -7.55 -7.78
N GLN A 99 4.86 -8.10 -8.58
CA GLN A 99 5.14 -7.54 -9.90
C GLN A 99 3.92 -7.75 -10.81
N GLN A 100 3.43 -6.66 -11.40
CA GLN A 100 2.30 -6.71 -12.33
C GLN A 100 2.59 -5.82 -13.53
N GLU A 101 2.66 -6.40 -14.72
CA GLU A 101 3.09 -5.69 -15.94
C GLU A 101 4.40 -4.90 -15.70
N GLU A 102 4.46 -3.65 -16.16
CA GLU A 102 5.57 -2.70 -15.93
C GLU A 102 5.57 -2.07 -14.53
N GLY A 103 4.60 -2.42 -13.69
CA GLY A 103 4.39 -1.84 -12.36
C GLY A 103 4.35 -2.87 -11.25
N ILE A 104 3.75 -2.46 -10.14
CA ILE A 104 3.50 -3.30 -8.97
C ILE A 104 2.02 -3.26 -8.62
N ALA A 105 1.51 -4.41 -8.19
CA ALA A 105 0.20 -4.55 -7.56
C ALA A 105 0.39 -4.69 -6.05
N ILE A 106 -0.46 -4.03 -5.28
CA ILE A 106 -0.48 -4.12 -3.81
C ILE A 106 -1.89 -4.49 -3.36
N ILE A 107 -2.00 -5.58 -2.62
CA ILE A 107 -3.22 -5.93 -1.89
C ILE A 107 -2.95 -5.70 -0.42
N ALA A 108 -3.65 -4.74 0.18
CA ALA A 108 -3.46 -4.36 1.57
C ALA A 108 -4.79 -4.36 2.33
N SER A 109 -4.77 -4.88 3.56
CA SER A 109 -5.94 -5.03 4.41
C SER A 109 -5.66 -4.67 5.86
N ARG A 110 -6.67 -4.11 6.52
CA ARG A 110 -6.72 -4.06 7.99
C ARG A 110 -6.96 -5.45 8.56
N LYS A 111 -6.65 -5.64 9.84
CA LYS A 111 -6.88 -6.90 10.56
C LYS A 111 -8.34 -7.34 10.42
N ARG A 112 -8.58 -8.66 10.27
CA ARG A 112 -9.91 -9.26 10.06
C ARG A 112 -10.64 -8.77 8.80
N ALA A 113 -9.91 -8.34 7.77
CA ALA A 113 -10.47 -7.88 6.51
C ALA A 113 -11.52 -6.75 6.63
N MET A 114 -11.47 -5.94 7.71
CA MET A 114 -12.45 -4.87 7.93
C MET A 114 -12.49 -3.87 6.76
N THR A 115 -11.35 -3.61 6.14
CA THR A 115 -11.25 -2.93 4.83
C THR A 115 -10.06 -3.49 4.08
N SER A 116 -10.24 -3.70 2.78
CA SER A 116 -9.18 -4.07 1.85
C SER A 116 -9.08 -3.04 0.72
N SER A 117 -7.89 -2.99 0.13
CA SER A 117 -7.57 -2.14 -1.01
C SER A 117 -6.71 -2.89 -2.00
N PHE A 118 -6.95 -2.60 -3.27
CA PHE A 118 -6.05 -2.92 -4.35
C PHE A 118 -5.37 -1.63 -4.81
N ASN A 119 -4.09 -1.71 -5.15
CA ASN A 119 -3.33 -0.59 -5.65
C ASN A 119 -2.51 -1.05 -6.84
N TYR A 120 -2.42 -0.23 -7.87
CA TYR A 120 -1.50 -0.42 -8.98
C TYR A 120 -0.64 0.82 -9.12
N LEU A 121 0.68 0.63 -9.20
CA LEU A 121 1.66 1.72 -9.22
C LEU A 121 2.75 1.40 -10.24
N HIS A 122 3.21 2.40 -10.99
CA HIS A 122 4.41 2.29 -11.83
C HIS A 122 5.44 3.32 -11.37
N ARG A 123 6.73 3.04 -11.58
CA ARG A 123 7.79 3.99 -11.25
C ARG A 123 7.73 5.17 -12.23
N VAL A 124 7.84 6.38 -11.71
CA VAL A 124 7.92 7.60 -12.51
C VAL A 124 9.38 7.97 -12.70
N ALA A 125 9.76 8.31 -13.93
CA ALA A 125 11.05 8.93 -14.21
C ALA A 125 11.13 10.28 -13.48
N SER A 126 11.90 10.33 -12.40
CA SER A 126 12.24 11.53 -11.62
C SER A 126 13.74 11.59 -11.44
N PHE A 127 14.27 12.74 -11.01
CA PHE A 127 15.72 12.91 -10.83
C PHE A 127 16.34 11.83 -9.94
N ASP A 128 15.67 11.50 -8.82
CA ASP A 128 16.12 10.45 -7.88
C ASP A 128 15.47 9.07 -8.13
N ASN A 129 14.59 8.95 -9.14
CA ASN A 129 13.81 7.73 -9.43
C ASN A 129 13.13 7.10 -8.21
N ASN A 130 12.71 7.92 -7.26
CA ASN A 130 12.19 7.53 -5.95
C ASN A 130 10.67 7.69 -5.83
N PHE A 131 9.95 7.84 -6.94
CA PHE A 131 8.48 7.98 -6.95
C PHE A 131 7.79 6.89 -7.75
N TRP A 132 6.65 6.45 -7.23
CA TRP A 132 5.72 5.56 -7.90
C TRP A 132 4.33 6.17 -7.88
N VAL A 133 3.64 6.07 -9.01
CA VAL A 133 2.33 6.68 -9.20
C VAL A 133 1.37 5.69 -9.83
N GLY A 134 0.12 5.81 -9.45
CA GLY A 134 -0.96 5.05 -10.03
C GLY A 134 -2.22 5.31 -9.25
N TYR A 135 -2.88 4.26 -8.78
CA TYR A 135 -4.17 4.39 -8.13
C TYR A 135 -4.38 3.38 -7.01
N ILE A 136 -5.31 3.71 -6.13
CA ILE A 136 -5.84 2.86 -5.06
C ILE A 136 -7.34 2.75 -5.22
N THR A 137 -7.85 1.53 -5.09
CA THR A 137 -9.28 1.22 -5.07
C THR A 137 -9.67 0.58 -3.75
N ARG A 138 -10.78 1.03 -3.15
CA ARG A 138 -11.43 0.31 -2.05
C ARG A 138 -12.17 -0.90 -2.60
N THR A 139 -12.07 -2.05 -1.93
CA THR A 139 -12.86 -3.25 -2.29
C THR A 139 -14.25 -3.18 -1.66
N VAL A 140 -15.05 -2.22 -2.11
CA VAL A 140 -16.44 -2.00 -1.67
C VAL A 140 -17.37 -2.05 -2.89
N PRO A 141 -18.67 -2.36 -2.72
CA PRO A 141 -19.65 -2.28 -3.80
C PRO A 141 -19.66 -0.91 -4.47
N GLU A 142 -20.05 -0.88 -5.75
CA GLU A 142 -20.23 0.37 -6.46
C GLU A 142 -21.34 1.22 -5.82
N SER A 143 -21.06 2.51 -5.69
CA SER A 143 -21.95 3.52 -5.13
C SER A 143 -21.83 4.75 -6.03
N SER A 144 -22.95 5.39 -6.34
CA SER A 144 -22.99 6.63 -7.13
C SER A 144 -22.48 7.86 -6.37
N VAL A 145 -22.27 7.72 -5.05
CA VAL A 145 -21.94 8.83 -4.14
C VAL A 145 -20.50 8.75 -3.65
N ASP A 146 -19.95 7.55 -3.52
CA ASP A 146 -18.66 7.34 -2.86
C ASP A 146 -17.49 7.22 -3.83
N LEU A 147 -16.43 7.99 -3.57
CA LEU A 147 -15.16 7.83 -4.25
C LEU A 147 -14.58 6.43 -3.95
N ARG A 148 -14.58 5.53 -4.94
CA ARG A 148 -14.01 4.18 -4.77
C ARG A 148 -12.56 4.08 -5.21
N VAL A 149 -12.12 4.99 -6.07
CA VAL A 149 -10.79 5.01 -6.69
C VAL A 149 -10.20 6.41 -6.63
N THR A 150 -8.90 6.52 -6.37
CA THR A 150 -8.16 7.78 -6.45
C THR A 150 -6.72 7.53 -6.89
N ARG A 151 -6.07 8.59 -7.39
CA ARG A 151 -4.61 8.58 -7.58
C ARG A 151 -3.89 8.35 -6.27
N LEU A 152 -2.79 7.62 -6.36
CA LEU A 152 -1.89 7.26 -5.26
C LEU A 152 -0.46 7.57 -5.68
N VAL A 153 0.31 8.17 -4.77
CA VAL A 153 1.73 8.46 -4.96
C VAL A 153 2.51 7.89 -3.80
N TYR A 154 3.55 7.11 -4.09
CA TYR A 154 4.53 6.63 -3.14
C TYR A 154 5.87 7.32 -3.40
N GLU A 155 6.52 7.74 -2.33
CA GLU A 155 7.87 8.29 -2.32
C GLU A 155 8.76 7.42 -1.45
N TYR A 156 9.83 6.87 -2.02
CA TYR A 156 10.89 6.24 -1.26
C TYR A 156 11.73 7.34 -0.60
N ILE A 157 11.68 7.40 0.73
CA ILE A 157 12.33 8.46 1.52
C ILE A 157 13.75 8.04 1.92
N PRO A 158 14.59 8.96 2.40
CA PRO A 158 15.85 8.58 3.03
C PRO A 158 15.62 7.67 4.24
N GLN A 159 16.40 6.59 4.32
CA GLN A 159 16.22 5.51 5.32
C GLN A 159 16.92 5.79 6.66
N ASN A 160 17.40 7.02 6.88
CA ASN A 160 17.97 7.41 8.16
C ASN A 160 16.87 7.75 9.18
N THR A 161 17.15 7.51 10.46
CA THR A 161 16.19 7.69 11.57
C THR A 161 15.53 9.06 11.58
N SER A 162 16.29 10.13 11.31
CA SER A 162 15.76 11.50 11.33
C SER A 162 14.67 11.68 10.27
N SER A 163 14.95 11.31 9.03
CA SER A 163 14.00 11.42 7.91
C SER A 163 12.75 10.55 8.14
N VAL A 164 12.92 9.33 8.65
CA VAL A 164 11.79 8.43 8.96
C VAL A 164 10.91 9.00 10.07
N LEU A 165 11.50 9.54 11.15
CA LEU A 165 10.74 10.15 12.24
C LEU A 165 10.04 11.43 11.81
N GLN A 166 10.66 12.24 10.95
CA GLN A 166 10.02 13.41 10.37
C GLN A 166 8.80 13.02 9.53
N ALA A 167 8.94 12.02 8.65
CA ALA A 167 7.83 11.52 7.84
C ALA A 167 6.72 10.91 8.71
N ALA A 168 7.07 10.20 9.79
CA ALA A 168 6.10 9.64 10.73
C ALA A 168 5.27 10.71 11.46
N ARG A 169 5.87 11.87 11.79
CA ARG A 169 5.19 13.00 12.41
C ARG A 169 4.32 13.78 11.42
N ALA A 170 4.70 13.81 10.14
CA ALA A 170 3.98 14.48 9.07
C ALA A 170 2.81 13.66 8.47
N LYS A 171 2.35 12.62 9.17
CA LYS A 171 1.16 11.85 8.75
C LYS A 171 -0.10 12.57 9.17
N GLY A 172 -1.13 12.56 8.32
CA GLY A 172 -2.37 13.25 8.63
C GLY A 172 -3.23 13.54 7.42
N PHE A 173 -4.18 14.45 7.63
CA PHE A 173 -4.95 15.06 6.56
C PHE A 173 -4.36 16.42 6.20
N TYR A 174 -4.36 16.70 4.91
CA TYR A 174 -3.75 17.88 4.31
C TYR A 174 -4.72 18.46 3.28
N THR A 175 -4.82 19.77 3.22
CA THR A 175 -5.38 20.47 2.05
C THR A 175 -4.42 20.35 0.87
N VAL A 176 -4.91 20.62 -0.35
CA VAL A 176 -4.09 20.51 -1.56
C VAL A 176 -2.90 21.47 -1.56
N GLU A 177 -3.03 22.64 -0.93
CA GLU A 177 -1.98 23.66 -0.78
C GLU A 177 -0.87 23.22 0.17
N GLN A 178 -1.20 22.37 1.16
CA GLN A 178 -0.23 21.88 2.14
C GLN A 178 0.57 20.67 1.63
N LEU A 179 0.23 20.13 0.45
CA LEU A 179 0.98 19.03 -0.15
C LEU A 179 2.34 19.49 -0.67
N ALA A 180 3.35 18.63 -0.50
CA ALA A 180 4.64 18.83 -1.15
C ALA A 180 4.42 18.99 -2.68
N PRO A 181 5.08 19.96 -3.35
CA PRO A 181 4.79 20.31 -4.74
C PRO A 181 4.80 19.11 -5.71
N PHE A 182 5.76 18.19 -5.52
CA PHE A 182 5.86 17.01 -6.37
C PHE A 182 4.71 16.03 -6.17
N HIS A 183 4.29 15.79 -4.92
CA HIS A 183 3.11 14.99 -4.61
C HIS A 183 1.84 15.62 -5.21
N ARG A 184 1.64 16.93 -5.04
CA ARG A 184 0.50 17.65 -5.63
C ARG A 184 0.46 17.47 -7.14
N ARG A 185 1.59 17.67 -7.82
CA ARG A 185 1.71 17.50 -9.28
C ARG A 185 1.33 16.10 -9.74
N LEU A 186 1.81 15.06 -9.05
CA LEU A 186 1.54 13.67 -9.40
C LEU A 186 0.11 13.24 -9.06
N LEU A 187 -0.49 13.82 -8.02
CA LEU A 187 -1.88 13.57 -7.63
C LEU A 187 -2.92 14.20 -8.56
N ARG A 188 -2.53 15.19 -9.39
CA ARG A 188 -3.40 15.87 -10.36
C ARG A 188 -4.77 16.25 -9.76
N PRO A 189 -4.80 17.10 -8.72
CA PRO A 189 -6.00 17.40 -7.95
C PRO A 189 -7.16 17.94 -8.80
N ASP A 190 -6.84 18.67 -9.86
CA ASP A 190 -7.79 19.37 -10.73
C ASP A 190 -8.34 18.48 -11.86
N VAL A 191 -7.87 17.23 -11.96
CA VAL A 191 -8.29 16.29 -12.99
C VAL A 191 -9.00 15.13 -12.33
N ASN A 192 -10.23 14.85 -12.73
CA ASN A 192 -10.96 13.68 -12.24
C ASN A 192 -10.21 12.37 -12.54
N PHE A 193 -10.45 11.36 -11.72
CA PHE A 193 -10.01 10.01 -12.05
C PHE A 193 -10.94 9.46 -13.12
N ALA A 194 -10.37 9.03 -14.26
CA ALA A 194 -11.10 8.45 -15.39
C ALA A 194 -11.22 6.94 -15.23
#